data_AF-A0A258X0Z5-F1
#
_entry.id   AF-A0A258X0Z5-F1
#
_cell.length_a   1.000
_cell.length_b   1.000
_cell.length_c   1.000
_cell.angle_alpha   90.00
_cell.angle_beta   90.00
_cell.angle_gamma   90.00
#
_symmetry.space_group_name_H-M   'P 1'
#
loop_
_entity.id
_entity.type
_entity.pdbx_description
1 polymer ?
#
loop_
_entity_poly.entity_id
_entity_poly.type
_entity_poly.pdbx_seq_one_letter_code
_entity_poly.pdbx_strand_id
1 'polypeptide(L)'
;MKKLFLALLLSSSLYSASLYTLDNVHSLNLYFSSEAAFLNQDKKTMLKNMVTDKLTKAGFTLGKTDASILVVKIDAIEVKGTHVIHIEVGLGEEVTTKRKDQIETFSYTYLSNKFIKTQDPDKATLEYLTLLVDEFIKAQKDDNE
;
A
#
# COMPACT_ATOMS: atom_id res chain seq x y z
N MET A 1 14.56 26.21 -40.59
CA MET A 1 15.05 25.00 -39.88
C MET A 1 15.37 25.26 -38.41
N LYS A 2 16.14 26.29 -38.03
CA LYS A 2 16.45 26.60 -36.62
C LYS A 2 15.23 26.88 -35.72
N LYS A 3 14.18 27.52 -36.27
CA LYS A 3 12.94 27.84 -35.52
C LYS A 3 12.08 26.61 -35.21
N LEU A 4 12.15 25.55 -36.03
CA LEU A 4 11.42 24.30 -35.78
C LEU A 4 12.08 23.47 -34.68
N PHE A 5 13.42 23.52 -34.60
CA PHE A 5 14.20 22.84 -33.56
C PHE A 5 13.93 23.42 -32.17
N LEU A 6 13.74 24.74 -32.08
CA LEU A 6 13.41 25.42 -30.81
C LEU A 6 11.98 25.10 -30.33
N ALA A 7 11.04 24.90 -31.26
CA ALA A 7 9.67 24.49 -30.93
C ALA A 7 9.61 23.04 -30.41
N LEU A 8 10.45 22.15 -30.92
CA LEU A 8 10.58 20.76 -30.46
C LEU A 8 11.21 20.62 -29.07
N LEU A 9 12.09 21.54 -28.69
CA LEU A 9 12.73 21.58 -27.36
C LEU A 9 11.80 22.08 -26.25
N LEU A 10 10.72 22.78 -26.59
CA LEU A 10 9.73 23.31 -25.64
C LEU A 10 8.53 22.37 -25.42
N SER A 11 8.37 21.35 -26.26
CA SER A 11 7.30 20.34 -26.14
C SER A 11 7.67 19.12 -25.28
N SER A 12 8.90 19.07 -24.74
CA SER A 12 9.37 17.95 -23.91
C SER A 12 9.10 18.13 -22.41
N SER A 13 8.53 19.25 -21.97
CA SER A 13 7.93 19.36 -20.62
C SER A 13 6.53 18.76 -20.59
N LEU A 14 6.41 17.51 -21.04
CA LEU A 14 5.31 16.66 -20.62
C LEU A 14 5.48 16.47 -19.11
N TYR A 15 4.71 17.22 -18.34
CA TYR A 15 4.47 16.90 -16.94
C TYR A 15 3.85 15.51 -16.93
N SER A 16 4.70 14.50 -16.77
CA SER A 16 4.32 13.24 -16.18
C SER A 16 3.56 13.63 -14.90
N ALA A 17 2.26 13.36 -14.86
CA ALA A 17 1.59 13.26 -13.59
C ALA A 17 2.36 12.15 -12.87
N SER A 18 3.23 12.52 -11.93
CA SER A 18 3.96 11.52 -11.16
C SER A 18 2.89 10.63 -10.55
N LEU A 19 2.88 9.36 -10.93
CA LEU A 19 2.35 8.33 -10.04
C LEU A 19 3.00 8.62 -8.69
N TYR A 20 2.20 8.66 -7.63
CA TYR A 20 2.73 8.98 -6.31
C TYR A 20 3.94 8.09 -6.04
N THR A 21 5.12 8.70 -5.89
CA THR A 21 6.35 7.96 -5.62
C THR A 21 6.37 7.62 -4.14
N LEU A 22 6.95 6.48 -3.81
CA LEU A 22 7.27 6.09 -2.44
C LEU A 22 8.58 6.73 -1.96
N ASP A 23 9.02 7.82 -2.61
CA ASP A 23 10.20 8.59 -2.24
C ASP A 23 10.06 9.15 -0.83
N ASN A 24 11.15 9.06 -0.05
CA ASN A 24 11.23 9.57 1.32
C ASN A 24 10.22 8.94 2.30
N VAL A 25 9.49 7.89 1.91
CA VAL A 25 8.62 7.13 2.82
C VAL A 25 9.50 6.25 3.70
N HIS A 26 9.86 6.77 4.88
CA HIS A 26 10.70 6.05 5.86
C HIS A 26 10.01 5.81 7.20
N SER A 27 8.96 6.57 7.50
CA SER A 27 8.21 6.44 8.75
C SER A 27 6.76 6.09 8.44
N LEU A 28 6.22 5.07 9.11
CA LEU A 28 4.88 4.56 8.85
C LEU A 28 4.06 4.41 10.13
N ASN A 29 2.76 4.63 10.02
CA ASN A 29 1.78 4.16 10.98
C ASN A 29 1.06 2.94 10.40
N LEU A 30 1.03 1.82 11.13
CA LEU A 30 0.37 0.61 10.68
C LEU A 30 -1.09 0.58 11.15
N TYR A 31 -2.02 0.69 10.21
CA TYR A 31 -3.43 0.40 10.43
C TYR A 31 -3.75 -1.00 9.93
N PHE A 32 -4.19 -1.88 10.83
CA PHE A 32 -4.53 -3.27 10.50
C PHE A 32 -6.00 -3.52 10.82
N SER A 33 -6.79 -3.89 9.82
CA SER A 33 -8.21 -4.20 9.96
C SER A 33 -8.54 -5.55 9.32
N SER A 34 -9.46 -6.29 9.92
CA SER A 34 -9.91 -7.56 9.38
C SER A 34 -11.35 -7.87 9.78
N GLU A 35 -12.17 -8.12 8.77
CA GLU A 35 -13.57 -8.57 8.87
C GLU A 35 -13.70 -10.09 8.62
N ALA A 36 -12.59 -10.79 8.36
CA ALA A 36 -12.58 -12.22 8.13
C ALA A 36 -12.87 -13.03 9.41
N ALA A 37 -13.96 -13.79 9.42
CA ALA A 37 -14.42 -14.54 10.59
C ALA A 37 -13.45 -15.64 11.08
N PHE A 38 -12.65 -16.23 10.18
CA PHE A 38 -11.67 -17.27 10.53
C PHE A 38 -10.43 -16.74 11.26
N LEU A 39 -10.21 -15.42 11.25
CA LEU A 39 -9.14 -14.75 11.98
C LEU A 39 -9.63 -14.32 13.36
N ASN A 40 -9.33 -15.10 14.38
CA ASN A 40 -9.52 -14.68 15.76
C ASN A 40 -8.49 -13.59 16.17
N GLN A 41 -8.63 -13.04 17.38
CA GLN A 41 -7.79 -11.94 17.83
C GLN A 41 -6.29 -12.30 17.89
N ASP A 42 -5.96 -13.54 18.26
CA ASP A 42 -4.58 -14.02 18.33
C ASP A 42 -3.95 -14.07 16.93
N LYS A 43 -4.68 -14.60 15.94
CA LYS A 43 -4.24 -14.63 14.55
C LYS A 43 -4.10 -13.23 13.96
N LYS A 44 -5.03 -12.31 14.25
CA LYS A 44 -4.92 -10.90 13.84
C LYS A 44 -3.65 -10.26 14.41
N THR A 45 -3.36 -10.51 15.69
CA THR A 45 -2.15 -10.02 16.36
C THR A 45 -0.89 -10.62 15.76
N MET A 46 -0.89 -11.93 15.47
CA MET A 46 0.22 -12.62 14.81
C MET A 46 0.52 -12.02 13.43
N LEU A 47 -0.51 -11.82 12.60
CA LEU A 47 -0.35 -11.22 11.27
C LEU A 47 0.16 -9.78 11.37
N LYS A 48 -0.40 -8.97 12.27
CA LYS A 48 0.06 -7.59 12.50
C LYS A 48 1.55 -7.54 12.93
N ASN A 49 1.96 -8.44 13.82
CA ASN A 49 3.35 -8.54 14.26
C ASN A 49 4.27 -8.98 13.11
N MET A 50 3.85 -9.94 12.28
CA MET A 50 4.59 -10.36 11.09
C MET A 50 4.82 -9.18 10.12
N VAL A 51 3.78 -8.38 9.84
CA VAL A 51 3.92 -7.18 9.00
C VAL A 51 4.88 -6.17 9.64
N THR A 52 4.71 -5.92 10.94
CA THR A 52 5.56 -5.00 11.72
C THR A 52 7.03 -5.39 11.66
N ASP A 53 7.33 -6.67 11.88
CA ASP A 53 8.68 -7.22 11.84
C ASP A 53 9.30 -7.09 10.46
N LYS A 54 8.54 -7.35 9.39
CA LYS A 54 9.01 -7.20 8.00
C LYS A 54 9.36 -5.76 7.68
N LEU A 55 8.48 -4.81 8.00
CA LEU A 55 8.73 -3.39 7.75
C LEU A 55 9.93 -2.89 8.55
N THR A 56 10.04 -3.27 9.83
CA THR A 56 11.17 -2.86 10.67
C THR A 56 12.49 -3.43 10.13
N LYS A 57 12.51 -4.71 9.71
CA LYS A 57 13.69 -5.33 9.08
C LYS A 57 14.07 -4.68 7.75
N ALA A 58 13.09 -4.12 7.03
CA ALA A 58 13.33 -3.38 5.80
C ALA A 58 13.81 -1.93 6.04
N GLY A 59 13.88 -1.45 7.28
CA GLY A 59 14.40 -0.14 7.65
C GLY A 59 13.34 0.94 7.93
N PHE A 60 12.05 0.59 7.89
CA PHE A 60 10.99 1.54 8.23
C PHE A 60 10.94 1.79 9.74
N THR A 61 10.70 3.04 10.13
CA THR A 61 10.42 3.39 11.54
C THR A 61 8.91 3.48 11.75
N LEU A 62 8.37 2.79 12.75
CA LEU A 62 6.93 2.80 13.02
C LEU A 62 6.56 3.75 14.17
N GLY A 63 5.37 4.36 14.09
CA GLY A 63 4.77 5.08 15.22
C GLY A 63 5.27 6.52 15.43
N LYS A 64 5.78 7.19 14.39
CA LYS A 64 6.14 8.61 14.47
C LYS A 64 4.93 9.51 14.22
N THR A 65 5.01 10.71 14.79
CA THR A 65 4.13 11.84 14.43
C THR A 65 4.32 12.20 12.96
N ASP A 66 3.23 12.50 12.26
CA ASP A 66 3.17 12.87 10.83
C ASP A 66 3.69 11.79 9.86
N ALA A 67 3.65 10.51 10.26
CA ALA A 67 3.99 9.39 9.39
C ALA A 67 2.80 8.96 8.50
N SER A 68 3.10 8.64 7.24
CA SER A 68 2.14 8.06 6.29
C SER A 68 1.52 6.76 6.84
N ILE A 69 0.26 6.48 6.48
CA ILE A 69 -0.47 5.36 7.06
C ILE A 69 -0.42 4.16 6.11
N LEU A 70 0.27 3.09 6.51
CA LEU A 70 0.18 1.82 5.84
C LEU A 70 -1.06 1.07 6.33
N VAL A 71 -2.04 0.93 5.45
CA VAL A 71 -3.30 0.23 5.64
C VAL A 71 -3.13 -1.22 5.20
N VAL A 72 -3.47 -2.15 6.09
CA VAL A 72 -3.62 -3.57 5.80
C VAL A 72 -5.05 -3.97 6.10
N LYS A 73 -5.79 -4.42 5.09
CA LYS A 73 -7.18 -4.85 5.23
C LYS A 73 -7.36 -6.30 4.77
N ILE A 74 -8.09 -7.09 5.54
CA ILE A 74 -8.39 -8.49 5.23
C ILE A 74 -9.89 -8.76 5.39
N ASP A 75 -10.57 -8.92 4.27
CA ASP A 75 -12.00 -9.23 4.21
C ASP A 75 -12.20 -10.65 3.69
N ALA A 76 -13.19 -11.37 4.19
CA ALA A 76 -13.49 -12.71 3.69
C ALA A 76 -14.96 -13.10 3.82
N ILE A 77 -15.42 -13.92 2.88
CA ILE A 77 -16.71 -14.59 2.93
C ILE A 77 -16.53 -16.11 2.79
N GLU A 78 -17.36 -16.88 3.49
CA GLU A 78 -17.42 -18.32 3.33
C GLU A 78 -18.60 -18.71 2.43
N VAL A 79 -18.34 -19.55 1.42
CA VAL A 79 -19.35 -20.09 0.51
C VAL A 79 -19.15 -21.60 0.41
N LYS A 80 -20.08 -22.35 1.00
CA LYS A 80 -20.12 -23.83 0.94
C LYS A 80 -18.78 -24.48 1.36
N GLY A 81 -18.21 -24.05 2.49
CA GLY A 81 -16.94 -24.58 3.00
C GLY A 81 -15.69 -24.11 2.25
N THR A 82 -15.83 -23.18 1.30
CA THR A 82 -14.70 -22.52 0.64
C THR A 82 -14.68 -21.05 1.00
N HIS A 83 -13.51 -20.52 1.32
CA HIS A 83 -13.32 -19.11 1.63
C HIS A 83 -12.94 -18.33 0.38
N VAL A 84 -13.49 -17.12 0.28
CA VAL A 84 -13.13 -16.11 -0.70
C VAL A 84 -12.60 -14.92 0.09
N ILE A 85 -11.32 -14.59 -0.10
CA ILE A 85 -10.55 -13.65 0.72
C ILE A 85 -10.06 -12.51 -0.16
N HIS A 86 -10.24 -11.28 0.32
CA HIS A 86 -9.66 -10.07 -0.24
C HIS A 86 -8.63 -9.51 0.74
N ILE A 87 -7.39 -9.36 0.30
CA ILE A 87 -6.29 -8.80 1.08
C ILE A 87 -5.81 -7.55 0.37
N GLU A 88 -5.70 -6.46 1.10
CA GLU A 88 -5.26 -5.15 0.61
C GLU A 88 -4.11 -4.63 1.46
N VAL A 89 -3.08 -4.10 0.78
CA VAL A 89 -2.00 -3.31 1.38
C VAL A 89 -1.93 -1.99 0.63
N GLY A 90 -2.12 -0.88 1.32
CA GLY A 90 -2.08 0.45 0.73
C GLY A 90 -1.35 1.46 1.60
N LEU A 91 -0.70 2.44 0.99
CA LEU A 91 -0.17 3.61 1.69
C LEU A 91 -1.14 4.76 1.48
N GLY A 92 -1.59 5.36 2.56
CA GLY A 92 -2.51 6.48 2.53
C GLY A 92 -1.95 7.71 3.25
N GLU A 93 -2.20 8.86 2.64
CA GLU A 93 -1.65 10.15 3.05
C GLU A 93 -2.73 11.22 3.00
N GLU A 94 -2.61 12.19 3.90
CA GLU A 94 -3.42 13.40 3.85
C GLU A 94 -2.86 14.32 2.76
N VAL A 95 -3.69 14.70 1.80
CA VAL A 95 -3.32 15.52 0.66
C VAL A 95 -4.26 16.70 0.52
N THR A 96 -3.68 17.87 0.21
CA THR A 96 -4.46 19.05 -0.17
C THR A 96 -4.50 19.16 -1.69
N THR A 97 -5.70 19.15 -2.26
CA THR A 97 -5.86 19.24 -3.72
C THR A 97 -5.45 20.61 -4.26
N LYS A 98 -4.92 20.65 -5.50
CA LYS A 98 -4.59 21.92 -6.19
C LYS A 98 -5.80 22.60 -6.85
N ARG A 99 -7.02 22.09 -6.62
CA ARG A 99 -8.25 22.70 -7.15
C ARG A 99 -8.50 24.04 -6.46
N LYS A 100 -9.32 24.90 -7.07
CA LYS A 100 -9.65 26.24 -6.54
C LYS A 100 -10.02 26.22 -5.06
N ASP A 101 -10.73 25.18 -4.63
CA ASP A 101 -11.27 25.06 -3.28
C ASP A 101 -10.33 24.35 -2.29
N GLN A 102 -9.13 23.92 -2.72
CA GLN A 102 -8.07 23.34 -1.88
C GLN A 102 -8.55 22.31 -0.84
N ILE A 103 -9.35 21.35 -1.29
CA ILE A 103 -9.94 20.34 -0.41
C ILE A 103 -8.84 19.46 0.20
N GLU A 104 -8.86 19.32 1.52
CA GLU A 104 -8.11 18.31 2.27
C GLU A 104 -8.81 16.96 2.13
N THR A 105 -8.07 15.94 1.69
CA THR A 105 -8.60 14.59 1.50
C THR A 105 -7.55 13.56 1.85
N PHE A 106 -8.00 12.35 2.19
CA PHE A 106 -7.13 11.19 2.26
C PHE A 106 -6.97 10.60 0.85
N SER A 107 -5.76 10.24 0.46
CA SER A 107 -5.49 9.60 -0.83
C SER A 107 -4.59 8.39 -0.64
N TYR A 108 -4.89 7.30 -1.35
CA TYR A 108 -3.96 6.20 -1.50
C TYR A 108 -2.86 6.60 -2.48
N THR A 109 -1.62 6.59 -2.00
CA THR A 109 -0.41 6.83 -2.80
C THR A 109 0.25 5.52 -3.23
N TYR A 110 -0.10 4.42 -2.57
CA TYR A 110 0.15 3.05 -3.03
C TYR A 110 -1.05 2.16 -2.73
N LEU A 111 -1.35 1.20 -3.62
CA LEU A 111 -2.39 0.21 -3.41
C LEU A 111 -2.08 -1.08 -4.16
N SER A 112 -1.97 -2.20 -3.44
CA SER A 112 -1.89 -3.54 -4.00
C SER A 112 -2.88 -4.45 -3.28
N ASN A 113 -3.49 -5.37 -4.01
CA ASN A 113 -4.48 -6.29 -3.46
C ASN A 113 -4.43 -7.67 -4.11
N LYS A 114 -4.98 -8.66 -3.42
CA LYS A 114 -5.20 -10.02 -3.92
C LYS A 114 -6.59 -10.52 -3.55
N PHE A 115 -7.18 -11.24 -4.49
CA PHE A 115 -8.43 -11.96 -4.30
C PHE A 115 -8.17 -13.46 -4.44
N ILE A 116 -8.50 -14.23 -3.42
CA ILE A 116 -8.09 -15.64 -3.28
C ILE A 116 -9.30 -16.49 -2.94
N LYS A 117 -9.43 -17.63 -3.62
CA LYS A 117 -10.39 -18.68 -3.28
C LYS A 117 -9.64 -19.89 -2.72
N THR A 118 -9.95 -20.32 -1.51
CA THR A 118 -9.18 -21.36 -0.80
C THR A 118 -10.03 -22.18 0.17
N GLN A 119 -9.61 -23.42 0.42
CA GLN A 119 -10.12 -24.25 1.51
C GLN A 119 -9.28 -24.13 2.79
N ASP A 120 -8.06 -23.59 2.67
CA ASP A 120 -7.15 -23.29 3.78
C ASP A 120 -6.96 -21.77 3.86
N PRO A 121 -7.87 -21.06 4.55
CA PRO A 121 -7.88 -19.60 4.59
C PRO A 121 -6.72 -19.02 5.40
N ASP A 122 -6.27 -19.72 6.44
CA ASP A 122 -5.17 -19.27 7.30
C ASP A 122 -3.84 -19.24 6.54
N LYS A 123 -3.50 -20.36 5.89
CA LYS A 123 -2.27 -20.46 5.11
C LYS A 123 -2.24 -19.47 3.96
N ALA A 124 -3.35 -19.39 3.21
CA ALA A 124 -3.45 -18.47 2.08
C ALA A 124 -3.30 -17.01 2.54
N THR A 125 -3.95 -16.62 3.64
CA THR A 125 -3.86 -15.26 4.14
C THR A 125 -2.42 -14.89 4.51
N LEU A 126 -1.72 -15.78 5.20
CA LEU A 126 -0.32 -15.56 5.58
C LEU A 126 0.58 -15.40 4.35
N GLU A 127 0.44 -16.29 3.38
CA GLU A 127 1.25 -16.31 2.15
C GLU A 127 1.05 -15.03 1.33
N TYR A 128 -0.21 -14.68 1.03
CA TYR A 128 -0.50 -13.55 0.17
C TYR A 128 -0.34 -12.20 0.86
N LEU A 129 -0.58 -12.09 2.17
CA LEU A 129 -0.23 -10.88 2.91
C LEU A 129 1.29 -10.67 2.92
N THR A 130 2.06 -11.74 3.13
CA THR A 130 3.53 -11.68 3.06
C THR A 130 3.99 -11.17 1.69
N LEU A 131 3.43 -11.73 0.62
CA LEU A 131 3.73 -11.31 -0.74
C LEU A 131 3.44 -9.81 -0.95
N LEU A 132 2.26 -9.34 -0.56
CA LEU A 132 1.85 -7.94 -0.74
C LEU A 132 2.76 -6.96 0.03
N VAL A 133 3.19 -7.33 1.23
CA VAL A 133 4.13 -6.50 2.01
C VAL A 133 5.51 -6.49 1.37
N ASP A 134 5.97 -7.63 0.83
CA ASP A 134 7.26 -7.70 0.12
C ASP A 134 7.21 -6.88 -1.19
N GLU A 135 6.08 -6.88 -1.90
CA GLU A 135 5.84 -6.02 -3.06
C GLU A 135 5.90 -4.53 -2.70
N PHE A 136 5.29 -4.12 -1.58
CA PHE A 136 5.36 -2.75 -1.08
C PHE A 136 6.80 -2.33 -0.76
N ILE A 137 7.54 -3.15 0.01
CA ILE A 137 8.93 -2.88 0.37
C ILE A 137 9.80 -2.76 -0.88
N LYS A 138 9.57 -3.64 -1.87
CA LYS A 138 10.29 -3.59 -3.14
C LYS A 138 9.97 -2.31 -3.90
N ALA A 139 8.69 -1.96 -4.05
CA ALA A 139 8.30 -0.73 -4.73
C ALA A 139 8.94 0.51 -4.09
N GLN A 140 9.00 0.57 -2.75
CA GLN A 140 9.67 1.67 -2.06
C GLN A 140 11.17 1.71 -2.35
N LYS A 141 11.85 0.57 -2.38
CA LYS A 141 13.27 0.52 -2.73
C LYS A 141 13.52 0.95 -4.17
N ASP A 142 12.73 0.42 -5.10
CA ASP A 142 12.86 0.71 -6.53
C ASP A 142 12.67 2.21 -6.81
N ASP A 143 11.83 2.92 -6.04
CA ASP A 143 11.66 4.38 -6.17
C ASP A 143 12.84 5.19 -5.59
N ASN A 144 13.55 4.67 -4.57
CA ASN A 144 14.61 5.38 -3.86
C ASN A 144 16.05 4.96 -4.28
N GLU A 145 16.20 4.13 -5.32
CA GLU A 145 17.48 3.73 -5.96
C GLU A 145 17.79 4.57 -7.22
#